data_AF-A0A4S3J0J8-F1
#
_entry.id   AF-A0A4S3J0J8-F1
#
_cell.length_a   1.000
_cell.length_b   1.000
_cell.length_c   1.000
_cell.angle_alpha   90.00
_cell.angle_beta   90.00
_cell.angle_gamma   90.00
#
_symmetry.space_group_name_H-M   'P 1'
#
loop_
_entity.id
_entity.type
_entity.pdbx_description
1 polymer ?
#
loop_
_entity_poly.entity_id
_entity_poly.type
_entity_poly.pdbx_seq_one_letter_code
_entity_poly.pdbx_strand_id
1 'polypeptide(L)'
;MKDCATVLQDFNGGASVIALFVNQHQFFIDRSQLVTEEVAGDTEAWEKLADPDAEPVKVEPSLQSLIDEVKVVVQEESAIIRRAFPYYEQVLGKFLQRVFQQSIQQRLEMALEKANDISPLAFLRSLQSSRNYISALVDDLKSHGLTENPDPISAQTALVLDQQLEDLFVPYFVGSSYIEREKKTLEELYTSILFRFTTFHSRRKKAVTTFMASLSKSGTELLTSARDTYISRLESSEFSATHRRILLQVAGLRESNDVLRPTDVKLVEEDGLPSIAYAKRMLKWLAEGVGRSLELSITSETPKDMLALLSLLLSMMGEGYIEVCLDAALEAATSQESGKMEPDFAYLAAVRGAIGITNLMVMCINTLLIPLAAGSITVRKEMEKKTSLITVRIEEKVNAVERKTIDATLMWGTMPLGWKNCRLRTIVLSLSSSGTNLRQLLTDVALGLRSLLLEHFKRFSVNGPGGLMVTKDMTQYTNLLKSWDVDEQAKAPGGALDVLLEVGSLFVIGSEALRERVRGGTASAAGARSGSNTTGSTRNPGVTGSTEAGLSIQEVRAYVSRREDSNTPAMQNVLNFLVYFKNTTTEEKKKNKQDHS
;
A
#
# COMPACT_ATOMS: atom_id res chain seq x y z
N MET A 1 66.22 22.37 -4.38
CA MET A 1 65.13 21.88 -3.51
C MET A 1 65.25 20.38 -3.25
N LYS A 2 65.27 19.53 -4.28
CA LYS A 2 65.41 18.09 -4.12
C LYS A 2 66.63 17.66 -3.31
N ASP A 3 67.82 18.18 -3.63
CA ASP A 3 69.04 17.84 -2.90
C ASP A 3 69.00 18.27 -1.43
N CYS A 4 68.39 19.43 -1.14
CA CYS A 4 68.18 19.89 0.23
C CYS A 4 67.19 18.98 0.98
N ALA A 5 66.12 18.54 0.33
CA ALA A 5 65.13 17.62 0.91
C ALA A 5 65.75 16.24 1.19
N THR A 6 66.64 15.74 0.33
CA THR A 6 67.41 14.51 0.56
C THR A 6 68.28 14.63 1.81
N VAL A 7 69.04 15.73 1.93
CA VAL A 7 69.89 15.95 3.13
C VAL A 7 69.04 16.04 4.40
N LEU A 8 67.91 16.74 4.36
CA LEU A 8 67.03 16.89 5.52
C LEU A 8 66.29 15.58 5.89
N GLN A 9 66.17 14.64 4.96
CA GLN A 9 65.67 13.29 5.23
C GLN A 9 66.61 12.53 6.15
N ASP A 10 67.92 12.60 5.90
CA ASP A 10 68.93 11.87 6.67
C ASP A 10 69.02 12.32 8.13
N PHE A 11 68.59 13.55 8.45
CA PHE A 11 68.63 14.10 9.80
C PHE A 11 67.39 13.80 10.66
N ASN A 12 66.18 13.88 10.10
CA ASN A 12 64.94 13.76 10.88
C ASN A 12 63.76 13.13 10.09
N GLY A 13 64.07 12.31 9.09
CA GLY A 13 63.05 11.70 8.21
C GLY A 13 62.26 12.71 7.39
N GLY A 14 62.73 13.96 7.28
CA GLY A 14 62.08 15.02 6.48
C GLY A 14 60.77 15.57 7.05
N ALA A 15 60.32 15.12 8.24
CA ALA A 15 59.01 15.43 8.80
C ALA A 15 58.73 16.94 8.94
N SER A 16 59.73 17.72 9.39
CA SER A 16 59.62 19.18 9.54
C SER A 16 59.43 19.89 8.20
N VAL A 17 60.06 19.39 7.13
CA VAL A 17 59.94 19.97 5.77
C VAL A 17 58.57 19.68 5.18
N ILE A 18 58.05 18.46 5.38
CA ILE A 18 56.70 18.08 4.97
C ILE A 18 55.68 18.96 5.68
N ALA A 19 55.80 19.09 7.00
CA ALA A 19 54.92 19.93 7.78
C ALA A 19 54.97 21.40 7.33
N LEU A 20 56.16 21.94 7.04
CA LEU A 20 56.32 23.31 6.55
C LEU A 20 55.68 23.48 5.17
N PHE A 21 55.94 22.57 4.23
CA PHE A 21 55.36 22.58 2.88
C PHE A 21 53.83 22.59 2.94
N VAL A 22 53.26 21.67 3.72
CA VAL A 22 51.81 21.54 3.86
C VAL A 22 51.19 22.73 4.61
N ASN A 23 51.86 23.27 5.64
CA ASN A 23 51.35 24.43 6.40
C ASN A 23 51.42 25.75 5.63
N GLN A 24 52.45 25.93 4.79
CA GLN A 24 52.69 27.18 4.06
C GLN A 24 52.22 27.14 2.60
N HIS A 25 51.51 26.09 2.21
CA HIS A 25 51.02 25.96 0.85
C HIS A 25 50.03 27.09 0.52
N GLN A 26 50.24 27.80 -0.58
CA GLN A 26 49.42 28.97 -0.95
C GLN A 26 47.93 28.65 -0.97
N PHE A 27 47.57 27.50 -1.57
CA PHE A 27 46.20 26.98 -1.58
C PHE A 27 45.49 27.00 -0.22
N PHE A 28 46.15 26.58 0.88
CA PHE A 28 45.52 26.57 2.20
C PHE A 28 45.48 27.96 2.85
N ILE A 29 46.48 28.80 2.56
CA ILE A 29 46.56 30.17 3.08
C ILE A 29 45.46 31.02 2.46
N ASP A 30 45.37 31.03 1.14
CA ASP A 30 44.40 31.84 0.39
C ASP A 30 42.97 31.42 0.73
N ARG A 31 42.71 30.12 0.94
CA ARG A 31 41.38 29.62 1.33
C ARG A 31 41.02 29.77 2.79
N SER A 32 41.97 29.76 3.72
CA SER A 32 41.65 30.09 5.11
C SER A 32 41.03 31.48 5.26
N GLN A 33 41.25 32.37 4.27
CA GLN A 33 40.64 33.70 4.17
C GLN A 33 39.30 33.72 3.40
N LEU A 34 39.02 32.70 2.56
CA LEU A 34 37.78 32.57 1.77
C LEU A 34 36.75 31.63 2.40
N VAL A 35 37.14 30.79 3.37
CA VAL A 35 36.21 29.94 4.14
C VAL A 35 35.20 30.77 4.95
N THR A 36 35.51 32.04 5.22
CA THR A 36 34.58 33.04 5.79
C THR A 36 33.57 33.62 4.81
N GLU A 37 33.68 33.31 3.51
CA GLU A 37 32.69 33.73 2.52
C GLU A 37 31.44 32.85 2.69
N GLU A 38 30.33 33.49 3.09
CA GLU A 38 29.03 32.84 3.29
C GLU A 38 28.71 31.91 2.12
N VAL A 39 28.05 30.79 2.39
CA VAL A 39 27.57 29.87 1.35
C VAL A 39 26.57 30.63 0.47
N ALA A 40 27.06 31.28 -0.58
CA ALA A 40 26.33 32.07 -1.54
C ALA A 40 25.53 31.14 -2.47
N GLY A 41 24.54 30.46 -1.90
CA GLY A 41 23.56 29.70 -2.65
C GLY A 41 22.26 30.48 -2.73
N ASP A 42 21.68 30.57 -3.94
CA ASP A 42 20.34 31.10 -4.17
C ASP A 42 19.35 30.49 -3.19
N THR A 43 18.65 31.32 -2.41
CA THR A 43 17.62 30.89 -1.46
C THR A 43 16.55 30.02 -2.13
N GLU A 44 16.27 30.27 -3.42
CA GLU A 44 15.34 29.49 -4.22
C GLU A 44 15.82 28.04 -4.49
N ALA A 45 17.13 27.83 -4.68
CA ALA A 45 17.69 26.48 -4.88
C ALA A 45 17.55 25.63 -3.60
N TRP A 46 17.75 26.28 -2.45
CA TRP A 46 17.57 25.68 -1.13
C TRP A 46 16.11 25.35 -0.81
N GLU A 47 15.17 26.20 -1.22
CA GLU A 47 13.74 25.92 -1.09
C GLU A 47 13.30 24.74 -1.98
N LYS A 48 13.86 24.61 -3.19
CA LYS A 48 13.63 23.44 -4.07
C LYS A 48 14.14 22.14 -3.46
N LEU A 49 15.28 22.16 -2.78
CA LEU A 49 15.81 20.98 -2.08
C LEU A 49 14.89 20.52 -0.93
N ALA A 50 14.17 21.45 -0.31
CA ALA A 50 13.24 21.15 0.76
C ALA A 50 11.87 20.65 0.25
N ASP A 51 11.52 20.88 -1.03
CA ASP A 51 10.27 20.41 -1.63
C ASP A 51 10.31 18.89 -1.90
N PRO A 52 9.45 18.08 -1.25
CA PRO A 52 9.45 16.63 -1.42
C PRO A 52 9.01 16.16 -2.80
N ASP A 53 8.31 17.00 -3.59
CA ASP A 53 7.87 16.61 -4.93
C ASP A 53 8.85 17.04 -6.04
N ALA A 54 9.76 17.96 -5.75
CA ALA A 54 10.79 18.45 -6.68
C ALA A 54 11.85 17.37 -6.97
N GLU A 55 12.42 17.41 -8.17
CA GLU A 55 13.57 16.57 -8.52
C GLU A 55 14.80 17.00 -7.71
N PRO A 56 15.64 16.05 -7.27
CA PRO A 56 16.83 16.37 -6.50
C PRO A 56 17.77 17.25 -7.34
N VAL A 57 18.05 18.46 -6.84
CA VAL A 57 18.99 19.39 -7.46
C VAL A 57 20.41 18.86 -7.30
N LYS A 58 21.28 19.19 -8.26
CA LYS A 58 22.72 18.92 -8.17
C LYS A 58 23.36 19.65 -6.98
N VAL A 59 24.54 19.17 -6.59
CA VAL A 59 25.40 19.62 -5.48
C VAL A 59 25.39 21.14 -5.32
N GLU A 60 25.47 21.58 -4.05
CA GLU A 60 25.59 22.99 -3.70
C GLU A 60 26.73 23.66 -4.50
N PRO A 61 26.47 24.78 -5.21
CA PRO A 61 27.42 25.35 -6.19
C PRO A 61 28.78 25.68 -5.60
N SER A 62 28.82 26.12 -4.34
CA SER A 62 30.07 26.52 -3.71
C SER A 62 30.95 25.33 -3.31
N LEU A 63 30.36 24.24 -2.81
CA LEU A 63 31.05 22.98 -2.55
C LEU A 63 31.51 22.35 -3.87
N GLN A 64 30.70 22.47 -4.93
CA GLN A 64 31.06 22.00 -6.25
C GLN A 64 32.31 22.74 -6.77
N SER A 65 32.29 24.07 -6.75
CA SER A 65 33.44 24.90 -7.15
C SER A 65 34.68 24.58 -6.32
N LEU A 66 34.50 24.33 -5.02
CA LEU A 66 35.59 23.97 -4.13
C LEU A 66 36.28 22.68 -4.59
N ILE A 67 35.48 21.64 -4.83
CA ILE A 67 35.94 20.31 -5.21
C ILE A 67 36.57 20.31 -6.61
N ASP A 68 36.04 21.09 -7.54
CA ASP A 68 36.62 21.27 -8.88
C ASP A 68 38.00 21.92 -8.81
N GLU A 69 38.17 22.94 -7.97
CA GLU A 69 39.47 23.56 -7.74
C GLU A 69 40.45 22.60 -7.04
N VAL A 70 39.98 21.84 -6.05
CA VAL A 70 40.78 20.79 -5.39
C VAL A 70 41.30 19.79 -6.42
N LYS A 71 40.47 19.36 -7.37
CA LYS A 71 40.86 18.44 -8.44
C LYS A 71 42.06 18.96 -9.22
N VAL A 72 41.99 20.22 -9.68
CA VAL A 72 43.07 20.84 -10.45
C VAL A 72 44.34 20.99 -9.60
N VAL A 73 44.22 21.52 -8.39
CA VAL A 73 45.36 21.77 -7.51
C VAL A 73 46.06 20.48 -7.13
N VAL A 74 45.32 19.42 -6.78
CA VAL A 74 45.93 18.13 -6.42
C VAL A 74 46.67 17.51 -7.62
N GLN A 75 46.14 17.66 -8.83
CA GLN A 75 46.80 17.17 -10.04
C GLN A 75 48.10 17.94 -10.33
N GLU A 76 48.07 19.27 -10.28
CA GLU A 76 49.25 20.11 -10.49
C GLU A 76 50.32 19.88 -9.42
N GLU A 77 49.93 19.89 -8.14
CA GLU A 77 50.85 19.71 -7.02
C GLU A 77 51.43 18.29 -6.97
N SER A 78 50.70 17.27 -7.43
CA SER A 78 51.24 15.91 -7.50
C SER A 78 52.49 15.82 -8.40
N ALA A 79 52.54 16.58 -9.50
CA ALA A 79 53.70 16.65 -10.38
C ALA A 79 54.87 17.41 -9.73
N ILE A 80 54.57 18.48 -8.99
CA ILE A 80 55.57 19.28 -8.26
C ILE A 80 56.18 18.44 -7.13
N ILE A 81 55.36 17.76 -6.34
CA ILE A 81 55.79 16.90 -5.23
C ILE A 81 56.71 15.78 -5.72
N ARG A 82 56.38 15.12 -6.85
CA ARG A 82 57.24 14.07 -7.45
C ARG A 82 58.61 14.60 -7.84
N ARG A 83 58.69 15.84 -8.31
CA ARG A 83 59.95 16.48 -8.73
C ARG A 83 60.76 17.02 -7.55
N ALA A 84 60.09 17.54 -6.53
CA ALA A 84 60.71 18.25 -5.43
C ALA A 84 61.19 17.34 -4.29
N PHE A 85 60.53 16.21 -4.05
CA PHE A 85 60.80 15.35 -2.89
C PHE A 85 61.27 13.94 -3.28
N PRO A 86 62.28 13.37 -2.60
CA PRO A 86 62.65 11.96 -2.77
C PRO A 86 61.57 10.98 -2.28
N TYR A 87 60.81 11.36 -1.25
CA TYR A 87 59.76 10.56 -0.58
C TYR A 87 58.35 11.09 -0.92
N TYR A 88 58.07 11.27 -2.21
CA TYR A 88 56.86 11.93 -2.70
C TYR A 88 55.54 11.31 -2.21
N GLU A 89 55.46 9.98 -2.00
CA GLU A 89 54.23 9.33 -1.52
C GLU A 89 53.82 9.79 -0.10
N GLN A 90 54.78 9.95 0.81
CA GLN A 90 54.49 10.40 2.18
C GLN A 90 54.04 11.86 2.20
N VAL A 91 54.64 12.70 1.35
CA VAL A 91 54.25 14.11 1.21
C VAL A 91 52.86 14.21 0.60
N LEU A 92 52.58 13.45 -0.46
CA LEU A 92 51.28 13.40 -1.11
C LEU A 92 50.20 12.93 -0.13
N GLY A 93 50.46 11.86 0.63
CA GLY A 93 49.51 11.37 1.64
C GLY A 93 49.18 12.43 2.70
N LYS A 94 50.19 13.16 3.21
CA LYS A 94 49.98 14.24 4.18
C LYS A 94 49.28 15.46 3.58
N PHE A 95 49.56 15.77 2.33
CA PHE A 95 48.87 16.82 1.59
C PHE A 95 47.40 16.49 1.38
N LEU A 96 47.09 15.29 0.86
CA LEU A 96 45.72 14.79 0.66
C LEU A 96 44.93 14.74 1.97
N GLN A 97 45.54 14.24 3.06
CA GLN A 97 44.92 14.26 4.39
C GLN A 97 44.48 15.67 4.78
N ARG A 98 45.33 16.68 4.57
CA ARG A 98 44.96 18.06 4.89
C ARG A 98 43.90 18.65 3.97
N VAL A 99 43.94 18.34 2.67
CA VAL A 99 42.91 18.77 1.72
C VAL A 99 41.54 18.25 2.16
N PHE A 100 41.43 16.96 2.49
CA PHE A 100 40.17 16.37 2.92
C PHE A 100 39.75 16.91 4.31
N GLN A 101 40.62 16.83 5.31
CA GLN A 101 40.28 17.17 6.72
C GLN A 101 40.12 18.67 6.99
N GLN A 102 40.74 19.55 6.19
CA GLN A 102 40.68 20.99 6.45
C GLN A 102 39.85 21.72 5.40
N SER A 103 40.13 21.54 4.10
CA SER A 103 39.40 22.31 3.08
C SER A 103 38.02 21.71 2.75
N ILE A 104 37.95 20.41 2.47
CA ILE A 104 36.68 19.76 2.10
C ILE A 104 35.78 19.65 3.33
N GLN A 105 36.30 19.17 4.46
CA GLN A 105 35.52 18.99 5.68
C GLN A 105 34.85 20.29 6.15
N GLN A 106 35.60 21.39 6.27
CA GLN A 106 35.04 22.67 6.75
C GLN A 106 33.91 23.17 5.85
N ARG A 107 34.06 23.07 4.52
CA ARG A 107 33.00 23.50 3.60
C ARG A 107 31.81 22.55 3.59
N LEU A 108 32.05 21.24 3.69
CA LEU A 108 31.00 20.25 3.82
C LEU A 108 30.16 20.50 5.06
N GLU A 109 30.79 20.74 6.22
CA GLU A 109 30.12 21.05 7.47
C GLU A 109 29.26 22.33 7.35
N MET A 110 29.80 23.42 6.81
CA MET A 110 29.04 24.67 6.59
C MET A 110 27.85 24.48 5.63
N ALA A 111 28.03 23.74 4.54
CA ALA A 111 26.95 23.48 3.58
C ALA A 111 25.84 22.62 4.20
N LEU A 112 26.21 21.61 5.00
CA LEU A 112 25.25 20.72 5.67
C LEU A 112 24.54 21.41 6.82
N GLU A 113 25.21 22.28 7.59
CA GLU A 113 24.58 23.08 8.64
C GLU A 113 23.52 24.02 8.06
N LYS A 114 23.85 24.73 6.97
CA LYS A 114 22.87 25.55 6.25
C LYS A 114 21.69 24.73 5.73
N ALA A 115 21.94 23.55 5.15
CA ALA A 115 20.89 22.66 4.68
C ALA A 115 19.97 22.17 5.82
N ASN A 116 20.56 21.88 6.99
CA ASN A 116 19.86 21.48 8.20
C ASN A 116 18.94 22.58 8.72
N ASP A 117 19.38 23.84 8.67
CA ASP A 117 18.60 25.01 9.08
C ASP A 117 17.41 25.29 8.16
N ILE A 118 17.39 24.74 6.94
CA ILE A 118 16.27 24.87 6.01
C ILE A 118 15.26 23.74 6.23
N SER A 119 15.72 22.50 6.13
CA SER A 119 14.86 21.33 6.31
C SER A 119 15.66 20.05 6.55
N PRO A 120 15.15 19.12 7.37
CA PRO A 120 15.72 17.77 7.48
C PRO A 120 15.85 17.04 6.14
N LEU A 121 14.90 17.21 5.21
CA LEU A 121 14.96 16.62 3.88
C LEU A 121 16.07 17.24 3.01
N ALA A 122 16.22 18.57 3.09
CA ALA A 122 17.28 19.29 2.38
C ALA A 122 18.67 18.84 2.87
N PHE A 123 18.83 18.62 4.18
CA PHE A 123 20.05 18.02 4.75
C PHE A 123 20.33 16.64 4.16
N LEU A 124 19.34 15.73 4.12
CA LEU A 124 19.52 14.35 3.62
C LEU A 124 19.88 14.32 2.12
N ARG A 125 19.21 15.14 1.30
CA ARG A 125 19.54 15.28 -0.14
C ARG A 125 20.91 15.91 -0.35
N SER A 126 21.25 16.94 0.43
CA SER A 126 22.57 17.58 0.36
C SER A 126 23.67 16.59 0.74
N LEU A 127 23.48 15.81 1.82
CA LEU A 127 24.40 14.76 2.24
C LEU A 127 24.67 13.73 1.14
N GLN A 128 23.61 13.22 0.50
CA GLN A 128 23.72 12.31 -0.66
C GLN A 128 24.51 12.95 -1.80
N SER A 129 24.13 14.16 -2.22
CA SER A 129 24.77 14.84 -3.34
C SER A 129 26.26 15.11 -3.07
N SER A 130 26.60 15.57 -1.87
CA SER A 130 27.97 15.84 -1.44
C SER A 130 28.82 14.58 -1.43
N ARG A 131 28.28 13.45 -0.93
CA ARG A 131 29.00 12.17 -0.94
C ARG A 131 29.29 11.70 -2.35
N ASN A 132 28.30 11.73 -3.24
CA ASN A 132 28.48 11.32 -4.63
C ASN A 132 29.53 12.17 -5.34
N TYR A 133 29.57 13.48 -5.08
CA TYR A 133 30.54 14.38 -5.69
C TYR A 133 31.97 14.17 -5.20
N ILE A 134 32.14 14.02 -3.88
CA ILE A 134 33.47 13.75 -3.29
C ILE A 134 33.95 12.35 -3.69
N SER A 135 33.05 11.37 -3.81
CA SER A 135 33.39 10.03 -4.33
C SER A 135 33.86 10.11 -5.79
N ALA A 136 33.17 10.88 -6.63
CA ALA A 136 33.59 11.09 -8.02
C ALA A 136 34.96 11.79 -8.10
N LEU A 137 35.24 12.76 -7.23
CA LEU A 137 36.58 13.35 -7.09
C LEU A 137 37.62 12.28 -6.77
N VAL A 138 37.37 11.42 -5.79
CA VAL A 138 38.30 10.35 -5.39
C VAL A 138 38.60 9.40 -6.56
N ASP A 139 37.57 8.99 -7.30
CA ASP A 139 37.73 8.12 -8.47
C ASP A 139 38.51 8.82 -9.60
N ASP A 140 38.24 10.11 -9.84
CA ASP A 140 38.99 10.92 -10.79
C ASP A 140 40.48 11.03 -10.40
N LEU A 141 40.79 11.27 -9.12
CA LEU A 141 42.17 11.34 -8.63
C LEU A 141 42.89 10.00 -8.76
N LYS A 142 42.21 8.88 -8.46
CA LYS A 142 42.75 7.53 -8.66
C LYS A 142 43.05 7.24 -10.13
N SER A 143 42.13 7.61 -11.03
CA SER A 143 42.27 7.38 -12.47
C SER A 143 43.40 8.21 -13.11
N HIS A 144 43.68 9.40 -12.58
CA HIS A 144 44.77 10.25 -13.05
C HIS A 144 46.16 9.71 -12.68
N GLY A 145 46.27 8.82 -11.67
CA GLY A 145 47.54 8.26 -11.22
C GLY A 145 48.38 9.19 -10.33
N LEU A 146 48.04 10.49 -10.25
CA LEU A 146 48.74 11.52 -9.48
C LEU A 146 50.25 11.48 -9.71
N THR A 147 51.02 11.12 -8.68
CA THR A 147 52.48 11.00 -8.74
C THR A 147 52.97 9.87 -9.65
N GLU A 148 52.13 8.92 -10.04
CA GLU A 148 52.51 7.76 -10.87
C GLU A 148 52.10 7.91 -12.34
N ASN A 149 51.43 9.02 -12.71
CA ASN A 149 51.01 9.31 -14.08
C ASN A 149 52.15 9.06 -15.10
N PRO A 150 51.93 8.26 -16.17
CA PRO A 150 50.63 7.76 -16.68
C PRO A 150 50.14 6.43 -16.09
N ASP A 151 50.88 5.82 -15.16
CA ASP A 151 50.48 4.59 -14.49
C ASP A 151 49.38 4.87 -13.43
N PRO A 152 48.51 3.89 -13.13
CA PRO A 152 47.48 4.05 -12.09
C PRO A 152 48.11 4.27 -10.72
N ILE A 153 47.34 4.90 -9.82
CA ILE A 153 47.82 5.30 -8.50
C ILE A 153 48.30 4.12 -7.64
N SER A 154 49.27 4.37 -6.75
CA SER A 154 49.78 3.36 -5.83
C SER A 154 48.69 2.86 -4.89
N ALA A 155 48.70 1.55 -4.58
CA ALA A 155 47.71 0.93 -3.70
C ALA A 155 47.63 1.62 -2.32
N GLN A 156 48.76 2.10 -1.82
CA GLN A 156 48.84 2.84 -0.56
C GLN A 156 48.11 4.19 -0.65
N THR A 157 48.28 4.93 -1.74
CA THR A 157 47.65 6.24 -1.90
C THR A 157 46.16 6.12 -2.21
N ALA A 158 45.75 5.09 -2.96
CA ALA A 158 44.35 4.74 -3.15
C ALA A 158 43.64 4.48 -1.82
N LEU A 159 44.27 3.69 -0.93
CA LEU A 159 43.76 3.45 0.43
C LEU A 159 43.66 4.72 1.26
N VAL A 160 44.60 5.66 1.13
CA VAL A 160 44.53 6.95 1.83
C VAL A 160 43.33 7.75 1.34
N LEU A 161 43.08 7.83 0.04
CA LEU A 161 41.91 8.53 -0.51
C LEU A 161 40.59 7.92 -0.05
N ASP A 162 40.49 6.58 -0.06
CA ASP A 162 39.30 5.87 0.43
C ASP A 162 39.07 6.11 1.91
N GLN A 163 40.12 6.03 2.73
CA GLN A 163 40.03 6.32 4.16
C GLN A 163 39.60 7.77 4.40
N GLN A 164 40.14 8.74 3.66
CA GLN A 164 39.76 10.14 3.83
C GLN A 164 38.31 10.40 3.40
N LEU A 165 37.81 9.72 2.36
CA LEU A 165 36.39 9.78 2.01
C LEU A 165 35.52 9.22 3.13
N GLU A 166 35.87 8.07 3.69
CA GLU A 166 35.10 7.47 4.79
C GLU A 166 35.10 8.38 6.03
N ASP A 167 36.28 8.84 6.47
CA ASP A 167 36.47 9.68 7.65
C ASP A 167 35.59 10.94 7.63
N LEU A 168 35.43 11.58 6.45
CA LEU A 168 34.56 12.75 6.28
C LEU A 168 33.10 12.48 6.65
N PHE A 169 32.62 11.24 6.43
CA PHE A 169 31.22 10.91 6.58
C PHE A 169 30.89 10.06 7.81
N VAL A 170 31.87 9.47 8.49
CA VAL A 170 31.68 8.70 9.73
C VAL A 170 30.74 9.43 10.73
N PRO A 171 30.90 10.75 11.00
CA PRO A 171 30.07 11.45 11.99
C PRO A 171 28.56 11.41 11.69
N TYR A 172 28.18 11.30 10.42
CA TYR A 172 26.78 11.33 9.97
C TYR A 172 26.12 9.94 9.95
N PHE A 173 26.89 8.87 10.11
CA PHE A 173 26.40 7.48 10.05
C PHE A 173 26.48 6.73 11.38
N VAL A 174 26.96 7.37 12.46
CA VAL A 174 27.10 6.72 13.76
C VAL A 174 25.75 6.25 14.31
N GLY A 175 25.65 4.97 14.68
CA GLY A 175 24.58 4.43 15.53
C GLY A 175 23.16 4.48 14.94
N SER A 176 22.99 4.23 13.64
CA SER A 176 21.68 4.28 12.94
C SER A 176 21.02 5.67 12.94
N SER A 177 21.78 6.74 13.24
CA SER A 177 21.28 8.13 13.26
C SER A 177 20.72 8.58 11.92
N TYR A 178 21.36 8.20 10.82
CA TYR A 178 20.89 8.49 9.46
C TYR A 178 19.51 7.90 9.19
N ILE A 179 19.33 6.60 9.40
CA ILE A 179 18.09 5.91 9.05
C ILE A 179 16.91 6.35 9.92
N GLU A 180 17.15 6.62 11.21
CA GLU A 180 16.11 7.18 12.09
C GLU A 180 15.71 8.59 11.66
N ARG A 181 16.67 9.42 11.20
CA ARG A 181 16.39 10.76 10.68
C ARG A 181 15.60 10.72 9.37
N GLU A 182 15.95 9.82 8.46
CA GLU A 182 15.23 9.57 7.20
C GLU A 182 13.79 9.12 7.49
N LYS A 183 13.63 8.12 8.37
CA LYS A 183 12.32 7.60 8.79
C LYS A 183 11.45 8.69 9.41
N LYS A 184 12.00 9.50 10.32
CA LYS A 184 11.27 10.62 10.95
C LYS A 184 10.80 11.64 9.91
N THR A 185 11.66 11.99 8.95
CA THR A 185 11.32 12.93 7.87
C THR A 185 10.18 12.38 7.00
N LEU A 186 10.24 11.09 6.64
CA LEU A 186 9.16 10.43 5.89
C LEU A 186 7.86 10.35 6.70
N GLU A 187 7.93 10.09 8.00
CA GLU A 187 6.78 10.06 8.90
C GLU A 187 6.08 11.43 8.99
N GLU A 188 6.84 12.52 9.06
CA GLU A 188 6.33 13.90 9.04
C GLU A 188 5.63 14.22 7.70
N LEU A 189 6.22 13.81 6.58
CA LEU A 189 5.63 13.95 5.24
C LEU A 189 4.35 13.12 5.08
N TYR A 190 4.32 11.88 5.56
CA TYR A 190 3.12 11.04 5.53
C TYR A 190 2.02 11.60 6.44
N THR A 191 2.37 12.10 7.61
CA THR A 191 1.41 12.71 8.53
C THR A 191 0.81 13.98 7.93
N SER A 192 1.62 14.80 7.25
CA SER A 192 1.13 16.01 6.59
C SER A 192 0.21 15.70 5.41
N ILE A 193 0.59 14.81 4.48
CA ILE A 193 -0.28 14.48 3.32
C ILE A 193 -1.59 13.81 3.74
N LEU A 194 -1.58 13.03 4.83
CA LEU A 194 -2.76 12.36 5.39
C LEU A 194 -3.52 13.23 6.41
N PHE A 195 -3.12 14.48 6.64
CA PHE A 195 -3.71 15.33 7.68
C PHE A 195 -5.23 15.48 7.55
N ARG A 196 -5.72 15.83 6.35
CA ARG A 196 -7.16 16.00 6.11
C ARG A 196 -7.95 14.70 6.31
N PHE A 197 -7.41 13.60 5.78
CA PHE A 197 -8.02 12.28 5.89
C PHE A 197 -8.11 11.81 7.35
N THR A 198 -6.99 11.89 8.08
CA THR A 198 -6.93 11.48 9.49
C THR A 198 -7.84 12.34 10.37
N THR A 199 -7.91 13.64 10.08
CA THR A 199 -8.82 14.57 10.77
C THR A 199 -10.28 14.22 10.51
N PHE A 200 -10.64 13.89 9.26
CA PHE A 200 -11.99 13.45 8.89
C PHE A 200 -12.40 12.18 9.64
N HIS A 201 -11.56 11.14 9.63
CA HIS A 201 -11.88 9.87 10.30
C HIS A 201 -11.81 9.93 11.83
N SER A 202 -10.98 10.82 12.39
CA SER A 202 -10.97 11.11 13.84
C SER A 202 -12.30 11.74 14.29
N ARG A 203 -12.86 12.65 13.49
CA ARG A 203 -14.20 13.22 13.71
C ARG A 203 -15.26 12.13 13.69
N ARG A 204 -15.23 11.26 12.68
CA ARG A 204 -16.19 10.16 12.53
C ARG A 204 -16.22 9.26 13.77
N LYS A 205 -15.05 8.78 14.23
CA LYS A 205 -14.94 7.93 15.43
C LYS A 205 -15.51 8.62 16.69
N LYS A 206 -15.22 9.91 16.90
CA LYS A 206 -15.73 10.68 18.06
C LYS A 206 -17.24 10.95 18.00
N ALA A 207 -17.80 11.11 16.81
CA ALA A 207 -19.24 11.32 16.63
C ALA A 207 -20.05 10.06 16.98
N VAL A 208 -19.52 8.87 16.66
CA VAL A 208 -20.16 7.58 16.98
C VAL A 208 -20.15 7.29 18.48
N THR A 209 -19.09 7.67 19.21
CA THR A 209 -18.97 7.38 20.64
C THR A 209 -19.71 8.36 21.56
N THR A 210 -20.09 9.55 21.07
CA THR A 210 -20.60 10.62 21.95
C THR A 210 -21.74 11.40 21.29
N PHE A 211 -22.88 10.72 21.14
CA PHE A 211 -24.10 11.24 20.51
C PHE A 211 -24.65 12.54 21.13
N MET A 212 -24.34 12.82 22.40
CA MET A 212 -24.82 14.01 23.13
C MET A 212 -23.85 15.22 23.10
N ALA A 213 -22.58 15.04 22.72
CA ALA A 213 -21.59 16.14 22.71
C ALA A 213 -21.27 16.69 21.30
N SER A 214 -21.68 15.99 20.25
CA SER A 214 -21.40 16.36 18.84
C SER A 214 -22.45 17.29 18.23
N LEU A 215 -23.60 17.50 18.88
CA LEU A 215 -24.68 18.34 18.37
C LEU A 215 -24.43 19.85 18.58
N SER A 216 -23.46 20.24 19.41
CA SER A 216 -23.24 21.63 19.83
C SER A 216 -22.01 22.31 19.23
N LYS A 217 -21.12 21.58 18.53
CA LYS A 217 -19.92 22.16 17.91
C LYS A 217 -19.99 22.06 16.40
N SER A 218 -20.06 23.22 15.76
CA SER A 218 -20.10 23.37 14.30
C SER A 218 -18.89 22.66 13.66
N GLY A 219 -19.09 21.96 12.54
CA GLY A 219 -18.05 21.17 11.86
C GLY A 219 -16.79 21.97 11.50
N THR A 220 -16.90 23.29 11.42
CA THR A 220 -15.80 24.24 11.23
C THR A 220 -14.90 24.32 12.48
N GLU A 221 -15.45 24.28 13.70
CA GLU A 221 -14.69 24.49 14.95
C GLU A 221 -13.73 23.35 15.28
N LEU A 222 -14.09 22.10 14.94
CA LEU A 222 -13.21 20.94 15.20
C LEU A 222 -12.06 20.84 14.20
N LEU A 223 -12.27 21.29 12.96
CA LEU A 223 -11.19 21.44 11.98
C LEU A 223 -10.23 22.53 12.38
N THR A 224 -10.76 23.68 12.80
CA THR A 224 -9.95 24.76 13.35
C THR A 224 -9.18 24.25 14.57
N SER A 225 -9.82 23.52 15.49
CA SER A 225 -9.13 22.93 16.66
C SER A 225 -8.07 21.88 16.28
N ALA A 226 -8.33 21.00 15.31
CA ALA A 226 -7.35 20.01 14.84
C ALA A 226 -6.19 20.67 14.09
N ARG A 227 -6.49 21.70 13.29
CA ARG A 227 -5.51 22.56 12.62
C ARG A 227 -4.66 23.28 13.64
N ASP A 228 -5.26 23.92 14.64
CA ASP A 228 -4.55 24.65 15.69
C ASP A 228 -3.68 23.70 16.52
N THR A 229 -4.16 22.48 16.80
CA THR A 229 -3.35 21.44 17.46
C THR A 229 -2.19 20.98 16.59
N TYR A 230 -2.39 20.89 15.27
CA TYR A 230 -1.33 20.51 14.34
C TYR A 230 -0.29 21.63 14.20
N ILE A 231 -0.73 22.88 14.05
CA ILE A 231 0.13 24.07 14.03
C ILE A 231 0.89 24.19 15.36
N SER A 232 0.23 24.02 16.51
CA SER A 232 0.90 24.08 17.80
C SER A 232 1.96 22.99 17.97
N ARG A 233 1.76 21.79 17.39
CA ARG A 233 2.78 20.72 17.37
C ARG A 233 3.96 21.07 16.47
N LEU A 234 3.70 21.73 15.34
CA LEU A 234 4.73 22.24 14.44
C LEU A 234 5.48 23.45 15.02
N GLU A 235 4.85 24.18 15.94
CA GLU A 235 5.47 25.29 16.68
C GLU A 235 6.22 24.82 17.92
N SER A 236 5.75 23.77 18.60
CA SER A 236 6.43 23.17 19.75
C SER A 236 7.64 22.33 19.36
N SER A 237 7.65 21.83 18.14
CA SER A 237 8.81 21.15 17.56
C SER A 237 9.73 22.23 16.99
N GLU A 238 11.04 22.15 17.28
CA GLU A 238 12.07 23.09 16.81
C GLU A 238 12.31 22.98 15.29
N PHE A 239 11.25 23.15 14.50
CA PHE A 239 11.31 23.11 13.04
C PHE A 239 11.71 24.46 12.48
N SER A 240 12.54 24.41 11.42
CA SER A 240 12.81 25.57 10.58
C SER A 240 11.51 26.16 9.99
N ALA A 241 11.51 27.47 9.79
CA ALA A 241 10.40 28.20 9.16
C ALA A 241 10.05 27.65 7.78
N THR A 242 11.06 27.28 6.98
CA THR A 242 10.86 26.74 5.63
C THR A 242 10.25 25.34 5.68
N HIS A 243 10.77 24.47 6.56
CA HIS A 243 10.22 23.14 6.77
C HIS A 243 8.76 23.17 7.25
N ARG A 244 8.42 24.07 8.17
CA ARG A 244 7.04 24.29 8.63
C ARG A 244 6.12 24.67 7.48
N ARG A 245 6.54 25.63 6.65
CA ARG A 245 5.76 26.08 5.49
C ARG A 245 5.49 24.94 4.51
N ILE A 246 6.48 24.08 4.27
CA ILE A 246 6.34 22.91 3.38
C ILE A 246 5.35 21.90 3.96
N LEU A 247 5.44 21.56 5.25
CA LEU A 247 4.50 20.65 5.88
C LEU A 247 3.05 21.18 5.85
N LEU A 248 2.87 22.49 6.07
CA LEU A 248 1.57 23.14 5.93
C LEU A 248 1.05 23.09 4.48
N GLN A 249 1.92 23.32 3.50
CA GLN A 249 1.59 23.20 2.08
C GLN A 249 1.18 21.77 1.70
N VAL A 250 1.94 20.77 2.16
CA VAL A 250 1.66 19.35 1.90
C VAL A 250 0.34 18.92 2.55
N ALA A 251 0.03 19.44 3.74
CA ALA A 251 -1.26 19.25 4.41
C ALA A 251 -2.45 19.98 3.73
N GLY A 252 -2.18 20.77 2.68
CA GLY A 252 -3.19 21.59 2.02
C GLY A 252 -3.71 22.73 2.90
N LEU A 253 -2.94 23.12 3.91
CA LEU A 253 -3.19 24.25 4.81
C LEU A 253 -2.39 25.46 4.30
N ARG A 254 -2.74 25.98 3.12
CA ARG A 254 -2.06 27.14 2.56
C ARG A 254 -2.20 28.32 3.52
N GLU A 255 -1.09 28.94 3.91
CA GLU A 255 -1.08 30.29 4.49
C GLU A 255 -1.58 31.26 3.42
N SER A 256 -2.86 31.59 3.46
CA SER A 256 -3.37 32.72 2.69
C SER A 256 -2.81 33.99 3.33
N ASN A 257 -1.93 34.70 2.61
CA ASN A 257 -1.56 36.10 2.87
C ASN A 257 -2.79 37.05 2.83
N ASP A 258 -3.99 36.56 2.55
CA ASP A 258 -5.23 37.30 2.73
C ASP A 258 -5.71 37.23 4.19
N VAL A 259 -5.37 38.27 4.93
CA VAL A 259 -5.87 38.58 6.29
C VAL A 259 -7.41 38.68 6.35
N LEU A 260 -8.11 38.59 5.22
CA LEU A 260 -9.55 38.85 5.13
C LEU A 260 -10.46 37.61 5.12
N ARG A 261 -9.96 36.37 5.02
CA ARG A 261 -10.78 35.15 5.25
C ARG A 261 -9.98 33.95 5.78
N PRO A 262 -9.80 33.80 7.11
CA PRO A 262 -9.22 32.60 7.73
C PRO A 262 -10.09 31.33 7.63
N THR A 263 -11.24 31.41 6.98
CA THR A 263 -12.33 30.44 7.07
C THR A 263 -12.80 30.03 5.68
N ASP A 264 -12.46 28.81 5.25
CA ASP A 264 -13.30 27.95 4.38
C ASP A 264 -12.62 26.64 3.92
N VAL A 265 -11.72 26.04 4.71
CA VAL A 265 -11.41 24.61 4.50
C VAL A 265 -12.54 23.80 5.16
N LYS A 266 -13.65 23.65 4.44
CA LYS A 266 -14.72 22.71 4.82
C LYS A 266 -14.19 21.30 4.55
N LEU A 267 -14.21 20.42 5.56
CA LEU A 267 -14.05 18.98 5.30
C LEU A 267 -15.18 18.56 4.38
N VAL A 268 -14.82 18.16 3.17
CA VAL A 268 -15.77 17.56 2.22
C VAL A 268 -15.78 16.07 2.49
N GLU A 269 -16.90 15.40 2.20
CA GLU A 269 -16.99 13.93 2.27
C GLU A 269 -15.92 13.24 1.42
N GLU A 270 -15.46 13.91 0.36
CA GLU A 270 -14.32 13.51 -0.48
C GLU A 270 -12.98 13.41 0.28
N ASP A 271 -12.75 14.23 1.31
CA ASP A 271 -11.52 14.15 2.13
C ASP A 271 -11.45 12.84 2.95
N GLY A 272 -12.58 12.15 3.11
CA GLY A 272 -12.67 10.84 3.75
C GLY A 272 -12.36 9.66 2.81
N LEU A 273 -12.28 9.90 1.50
CA LEU A 273 -12.04 8.86 0.50
C LEU A 273 -10.53 8.60 0.31
N PRO A 274 -10.15 7.32 0.09
CA PRO A 274 -8.77 6.98 -0.20
C PRO A 274 -8.39 7.45 -1.62
N SER A 275 -7.32 8.23 -1.70
CA SER A 275 -6.78 8.80 -2.93
C SER A 275 -5.56 8.02 -3.40
N ILE A 276 -5.65 7.50 -4.62
CA ILE A 276 -4.51 6.84 -5.29
C ILE A 276 -3.37 7.83 -5.50
N ALA A 277 -3.65 9.13 -5.68
CA ALA A 277 -2.63 10.15 -5.85
C ALA A 277 -1.77 10.32 -4.58
N TYR A 278 -2.40 10.28 -3.40
CA TYR A 278 -1.67 10.35 -2.13
C TYR A 278 -0.79 9.11 -1.94
N ALA A 279 -1.32 7.92 -2.22
CA ALA A 279 -0.53 6.69 -2.19
C ALA A 279 0.68 6.75 -3.13
N LYS A 280 0.52 7.24 -4.36
CA LYS A 280 1.62 7.41 -5.31
C LYS A 280 2.69 8.38 -4.80
N ARG A 281 2.30 9.51 -4.21
CA ARG A 281 3.25 10.47 -3.60
C ARG A 281 4.01 9.85 -2.43
N MET A 282 3.31 9.14 -1.54
CA MET A 282 3.96 8.42 -0.44
C MET A 282 4.99 7.40 -0.95
N LEU A 283 4.63 6.60 -1.95
CA LEU A 283 5.54 5.62 -2.56
C LEU A 283 6.71 6.28 -3.29
N LYS A 284 6.52 7.46 -3.91
CA LYS A 284 7.60 8.23 -4.54
C LYS A 284 8.61 8.70 -3.50
N TRP A 285 8.15 9.28 -2.39
CA TRP A 285 9.03 9.73 -1.31
C TRP A 285 9.77 8.56 -0.66
N LEU A 286 9.11 7.42 -0.47
CA LEU A 286 9.76 6.19 -0.02
C LEU A 286 10.87 5.74 -0.98
N ALA A 287 10.59 5.70 -2.28
CA ALA A 287 11.55 5.27 -3.28
C ALA A 287 12.79 6.17 -3.29
N GLU A 288 12.61 7.48 -3.08
CA GLU A 288 13.70 8.43 -2.94
C GLU A 288 14.54 8.16 -1.68
N GLY A 289 13.91 7.92 -0.53
CA GLY A 289 14.59 7.55 0.71
C GLY A 289 15.34 6.22 0.62
N VAL A 290 14.77 5.23 -0.09
CA VAL A 290 15.45 3.97 -0.38
C VAL A 290 16.65 4.17 -1.30
N GLY A 291 16.51 4.99 -2.35
CA GLY A 291 17.62 5.34 -3.24
C GLY A 291 18.78 5.99 -2.48
N ARG A 292 18.47 6.97 -1.61
CA ARG A 292 19.47 7.57 -0.72
C ARG A 292 20.14 6.55 0.18
N SER A 293 19.37 5.69 0.85
CA SER A 293 19.91 4.66 1.76
C SER A 293 20.86 3.72 1.02
N LEU A 294 20.59 3.37 -0.23
CA LEU A 294 21.46 2.52 -1.04
C LEU A 294 22.78 3.21 -1.44
N GLU A 295 22.72 4.48 -1.82
CA GLU A 295 23.91 5.25 -2.21
C GLU A 295 24.79 5.63 -1.00
N LEU A 296 24.17 5.84 0.15
CA LEU A 296 24.86 6.23 1.38
C LEU A 296 25.33 5.03 2.21
N SER A 297 24.83 3.81 1.97
CA SER A 297 25.24 2.64 2.74
C SER A 297 26.70 2.27 2.47
N ILE A 298 27.56 2.55 3.46
CA ILE A 298 29.00 2.19 3.46
C ILE A 298 29.19 0.75 3.96
N THR A 299 28.23 0.24 4.74
CA THR A 299 28.29 -1.04 5.45
C THR A 299 27.08 -1.93 5.09
N SER A 300 27.20 -3.23 5.32
CA SER A 300 26.22 -4.28 5.01
C SER A 300 24.87 -4.20 5.77
N GLU A 301 24.50 -3.01 6.26
CA GLU A 301 23.28 -2.75 7.02
C GLU A 301 22.05 -2.47 6.14
N THR A 302 22.20 -2.41 4.81
CA THR A 302 21.10 -2.17 3.86
C THR A 302 19.84 -3.00 4.16
N PRO A 303 19.90 -4.31 4.49
CA PRO A 303 18.68 -5.07 4.80
C PRO A 303 17.92 -4.54 6.03
N LYS A 304 18.63 -4.07 7.07
CA LYS A 304 17.99 -3.52 8.29
C LYS A 304 17.32 -2.19 7.99
N ASP A 305 17.95 -1.35 7.17
CA ASP A 305 17.38 -0.08 6.73
C ASP A 305 16.10 -0.29 5.92
N MET A 306 16.12 -1.26 5.00
CA MET A 306 14.92 -1.64 4.24
C MET A 306 13.79 -2.16 5.13
N LEU A 307 14.11 -2.90 6.20
CA LEU A 307 13.14 -3.35 7.19
C LEU A 307 12.52 -2.18 7.98
N ALA A 308 13.33 -1.18 8.34
CA ALA A 308 12.85 0.02 9.03
C ALA A 308 11.89 0.84 8.15
N LEU A 309 12.26 1.07 6.88
CA LEU A 309 11.44 1.76 5.89
C LEU A 309 10.15 1.00 5.55
N LEU A 310 10.22 -0.33 5.42
CA LEU A 310 9.04 -1.18 5.26
C LEU A 310 8.10 -1.04 6.46
N SER A 311 8.64 -1.10 7.67
CA SER A 311 7.82 -1.02 8.89
C SER A 311 7.12 0.34 9.01
N LEU A 312 7.77 1.43 8.59
CA LEU A 312 7.14 2.75 8.48
C LEU A 312 6.01 2.76 7.45
N LEU A 313 6.25 2.26 6.23
CA LEU A 313 5.24 2.21 5.17
C LEU A 313 4.00 1.42 5.62
N LEU A 314 4.23 0.25 6.20
CA LEU A 314 3.17 -0.63 6.70
C LEU A 314 2.35 0.01 7.83
N SER A 315 3.01 0.73 8.75
CA SER A 315 2.33 1.49 9.81
C SER A 315 1.48 2.64 9.24
N MET A 316 2.07 3.49 8.40
CA MET A 316 1.42 4.72 7.95
C MET A 316 0.40 4.50 6.82
N MET A 317 0.74 3.69 5.82
CA MET A 317 -0.14 3.39 4.69
C MET A 317 -1.07 2.21 4.97
N GLY A 318 -0.56 1.14 5.58
CA GLY A 318 -1.38 -0.03 5.93
C GLY A 318 -2.37 0.28 7.05
N GLU A 319 -1.87 0.54 8.25
CA GLU A 319 -2.70 0.72 9.44
C GLU A 319 -3.33 2.12 9.52
N GLY A 320 -2.55 3.17 9.28
CA GLY A 320 -2.99 4.56 9.42
C GLY A 320 -3.92 5.06 8.31
N TYR A 321 -3.93 4.41 7.14
CA TYR A 321 -4.67 4.88 5.97
C TYR A 321 -5.68 3.86 5.45
N ILE A 322 -5.22 2.69 4.99
CA ILE A 322 -6.08 1.66 4.40
C ILE A 322 -7.02 1.06 5.45
N GLU A 323 -6.50 0.61 6.59
CA GLU A 323 -7.32 0.00 7.63
C GLU A 323 -8.36 0.97 8.21
N VAL A 324 -7.99 2.24 8.44
CA VAL A 324 -8.92 3.28 8.92
C VAL A 324 -10.07 3.51 7.92
N CYS A 325 -9.77 3.48 6.62
CA CYS A 325 -10.78 3.59 5.57
C CYS A 325 -11.73 2.39 5.57
N LEU A 326 -11.19 1.17 5.67
CA LEU A 326 -12.00 -0.05 5.70
C LEU A 326 -12.85 -0.16 6.97
N ASP A 327 -12.34 0.28 8.12
CA ASP A 327 -13.14 0.37 9.36
C ASP A 327 -14.33 1.32 9.18
N ALA A 328 -14.13 2.45 8.50
CA ALA A 328 -15.20 3.38 8.19
C ALA A 328 -16.26 2.79 7.26
N ALA A 329 -15.82 2.07 6.22
CA ALA A 329 -16.72 1.38 5.31
C ALA A 329 -17.50 0.26 6.02
N LEU A 330 -16.87 -0.47 6.94
CA LEU A 330 -17.50 -1.54 7.71
C LEU A 330 -18.57 -0.99 8.66
N GLU A 331 -18.30 0.11 9.36
CA GLU A 331 -19.30 0.79 10.20
C GLU A 331 -20.48 1.30 9.36
N ALA A 332 -20.21 1.91 8.19
CA ALA A 332 -21.25 2.35 7.27
C ALA A 332 -22.12 1.18 6.79
N ALA A 333 -21.51 0.08 6.34
CA ALA A 333 -22.23 -1.12 5.92
C ALA A 333 -23.11 -1.70 7.04
N THR A 334 -22.59 -1.74 8.28
CA THR A 334 -23.34 -2.24 9.44
C THR A 334 -24.58 -1.38 9.76
N SER A 335 -24.51 -0.07 9.55
CA SER A 335 -25.65 0.83 9.78
C SER A 335 -26.84 0.57 8.85
N GLN A 336 -26.59 -0.03 7.68
CA GLN A 336 -27.61 -0.27 6.65
C GLN A 336 -28.40 -1.58 6.86
N GLU A 337 -28.08 -2.38 7.89
CA GLU A 337 -28.74 -3.67 8.15
C GLU A 337 -30.21 -3.58 8.59
N SER A 338 -30.72 -2.39 8.93
CA SER A 338 -32.07 -2.24 9.51
C SER A 338 -33.23 -2.61 8.56
N GLY A 339 -32.97 -2.77 7.25
CA GLY A 339 -33.92 -3.24 6.24
C GLY A 339 -35.14 -2.33 5.98
N LYS A 340 -35.26 -1.21 6.68
CA LYS A 340 -36.40 -0.27 6.61
C LYS A 340 -36.24 0.81 5.55
N MET A 341 -35.00 1.15 5.20
CA MET A 341 -34.66 2.18 4.21
C MET A 341 -33.89 1.55 3.04
N GLU A 342 -33.86 2.25 1.91
CA GLU A 342 -33.06 1.87 0.75
C GLU A 342 -31.55 1.91 1.13
N PRO A 343 -30.79 0.81 0.93
CA PRO A 343 -29.38 0.77 1.30
C PRO A 343 -28.56 1.69 0.40
N ASP A 344 -27.76 2.56 1.02
CA ASP A 344 -26.76 3.36 0.33
C ASP A 344 -25.44 2.58 0.21
N PHE A 345 -24.85 2.55 -1.00
CA PHE A 345 -23.63 1.82 -1.32
C PHE A 345 -22.42 2.73 -1.60
N ALA A 346 -22.50 4.03 -1.27
CA ALA A 346 -21.40 4.98 -1.46
C ALA A 346 -20.05 4.50 -0.86
N TYR A 347 -20.08 3.75 0.24
CA TYR A 347 -18.87 3.22 0.90
C TYR A 347 -18.07 2.23 0.04
N LEU A 348 -18.66 1.61 -0.99
CA LEU A 348 -17.96 0.66 -1.87
C LEU A 348 -16.91 1.36 -2.75
N ALA A 349 -17.09 2.65 -3.05
CA ALA A 349 -16.08 3.43 -3.74
C ALA A 349 -14.79 3.54 -2.91
N ALA A 350 -14.94 3.71 -1.59
CA ALA A 350 -13.81 3.74 -0.65
C ALA A 350 -13.12 2.37 -0.57
N VAL A 351 -13.87 1.27 -0.52
CA VAL A 351 -13.31 -0.10 -0.55
C VAL A 351 -12.50 -0.34 -1.83
N ARG A 352 -13.00 0.09 -2.98
CA ARG A 352 -12.27 -0.02 -4.26
C ARG A 352 -10.95 0.75 -4.24
N GLY A 353 -10.98 1.98 -3.76
CA GLY A 353 -9.76 2.79 -3.61
C GLY A 353 -8.76 2.15 -2.65
N ALA A 354 -9.24 1.62 -1.51
CA ALA A 354 -8.41 0.90 -0.54
C ALA A 354 -7.73 -0.33 -1.17
N ILE A 355 -8.47 -1.17 -1.91
CA ILE A 355 -7.89 -2.34 -2.63
C ILE A 355 -6.83 -1.90 -3.64
N GLY A 356 -7.11 -0.84 -4.43
CA GLY A 356 -6.16 -0.29 -5.39
C GLY A 356 -4.86 0.16 -4.73
N ILE A 357 -4.95 0.82 -3.58
CA ILE A 357 -3.80 1.29 -2.81
C ILE A 357 -3.03 0.11 -2.18
N THR A 358 -3.72 -0.90 -1.64
CA THR A 358 -3.09 -2.13 -1.15
C THR A 358 -2.26 -2.82 -2.24
N ASN A 359 -2.81 -2.94 -3.44
CA ASN A 359 -2.10 -3.55 -4.57
C ASN A 359 -0.84 -2.76 -4.92
N LEU A 360 -0.92 -1.42 -4.99
CA LEU A 360 0.25 -0.57 -5.23
C LEU A 360 1.31 -0.72 -4.13
N MET A 361 0.88 -0.76 -2.87
CA MET A 361 1.76 -0.96 -1.71
C MET A 361 2.49 -2.30 -1.79
N VAL A 362 1.76 -3.40 -1.98
CA VAL A 362 2.33 -4.76 -2.07
C VAL A 362 3.24 -4.90 -3.29
N MET A 363 2.87 -4.33 -4.44
CA MET A 363 3.72 -4.29 -5.63
C MET A 363 5.04 -3.56 -5.36
N CYS A 364 4.99 -2.38 -4.72
CA CYS A 364 6.19 -1.63 -4.35
C CYS A 364 7.08 -2.44 -3.40
N ILE A 365 6.52 -3.05 -2.35
CA ILE A 365 7.26 -3.86 -1.39
C ILE A 365 7.97 -5.03 -2.08
N ASN A 366 7.25 -5.80 -2.91
CA ASN A 366 7.79 -6.98 -3.57
C ASN A 366 8.81 -6.65 -4.66
N THR A 367 8.65 -5.50 -5.33
CA THR A 367 9.52 -5.11 -6.46
C THR A 367 10.75 -4.34 -6.01
N LEU A 368 10.63 -3.52 -4.96
CA LEU A 368 11.67 -2.59 -4.54
C LEU A 368 12.32 -3.01 -3.20
N LEU A 369 11.54 -3.20 -2.14
CA LEU A 369 12.12 -3.41 -0.80
C LEU A 369 12.64 -4.84 -0.57
N ILE A 370 11.87 -5.87 -0.93
CA ILE A 370 12.24 -7.27 -0.69
C ILE A 370 13.54 -7.66 -1.43
N PRO A 371 13.75 -7.31 -2.71
CA PRO A 371 14.99 -7.64 -3.42
C PRO A 371 16.23 -6.99 -2.80
N LEU A 372 16.11 -5.76 -2.27
CA LEU A 372 17.23 -5.06 -1.63
C LEU A 372 17.65 -5.70 -0.29
N ALA A 373 16.79 -6.51 0.33
CA ALA A 373 17.12 -7.31 1.51
C ALA A 373 17.70 -8.69 1.18
N ALA A 374 18.03 -8.99 -0.10
CA ALA A 374 18.55 -10.30 -0.50
C ALA A 374 19.84 -10.72 0.25
N GLY A 375 20.64 -9.76 0.71
CA GLY A 375 21.84 -10.01 1.51
C GLY A 375 21.57 -10.63 2.89
N SER A 376 20.33 -10.62 3.39
CA SER A 376 19.95 -11.20 4.68
C SER A 376 18.62 -11.97 4.61
N ILE A 377 18.72 -13.30 4.58
CA ILE A 377 17.55 -14.19 4.49
C ILE A 377 16.61 -14.01 5.69
N THR A 378 17.16 -13.77 6.88
CA THR A 378 16.37 -13.59 8.11
C THR A 378 15.52 -12.33 8.02
N VAL A 379 16.12 -11.21 7.64
CA VAL A 379 15.43 -9.92 7.50
C VAL A 379 14.40 -9.98 6.36
N ARG A 380 14.77 -10.58 5.22
CA ARG A 380 13.84 -10.77 4.10
C ARG A 380 12.59 -11.56 4.51
N LYS A 381 12.75 -12.69 5.22
CA LYS A 381 11.62 -13.48 5.73
C LYS A 381 10.76 -12.69 6.72
N GLU A 382 11.38 -11.84 7.55
CA GLU A 382 10.65 -10.97 8.45
C GLU A 382 9.81 -9.93 7.68
N MET A 383 10.38 -9.32 6.65
CA MET A 383 9.70 -8.36 5.76
C MET A 383 8.49 -9.00 5.06
N GLU A 384 8.67 -10.20 4.49
CA GLU A 384 7.59 -10.98 3.89
C GLU A 384 6.48 -11.29 4.90
N LYS A 385 6.85 -11.71 6.11
CA LYS A 385 5.89 -12.00 7.19
C LYS A 385 5.09 -10.78 7.59
N LYS A 386 5.73 -9.62 7.81
CA LYS A 386 5.05 -8.36 8.17
C LYS A 386 4.08 -7.91 7.07
N THR A 387 4.51 -8.02 5.81
CA THR A 387 3.69 -7.65 4.64
C THR A 387 2.47 -8.57 4.50
N SER A 388 2.68 -9.89 4.62
CA SER A 388 1.62 -10.89 4.59
C SER A 388 0.59 -10.66 5.70
N LEU A 389 1.04 -10.38 6.92
CA LEU A 389 0.15 -10.12 8.07
C LEU A 389 -0.78 -8.93 7.85
N ILE A 390 -0.30 -7.82 7.30
CA ILE A 390 -1.14 -6.65 7.00
C ILE A 390 -2.07 -6.93 5.81
N THR A 391 -1.59 -7.64 4.79
CA THR A 391 -2.42 -8.00 3.64
C THR A 391 -3.61 -8.86 4.06
N VAL A 392 -3.38 -9.87 4.91
CA VAL A 392 -4.46 -10.71 5.47
C VAL A 392 -5.45 -9.89 6.29
N ARG A 393 -4.99 -8.98 7.16
CA ARG A 393 -5.89 -8.08 7.91
C ARG A 393 -6.76 -7.23 7.01
N ILE A 394 -6.19 -6.67 5.95
CA ILE A 394 -6.92 -5.87 4.96
C ILE A 394 -7.97 -6.73 4.24
N GLU A 395 -7.59 -7.93 3.79
CA GLU A 395 -8.50 -8.88 3.14
C GLU A 395 -9.66 -9.29 4.05
N GLU A 396 -9.39 -9.59 5.33
CA GLU A 396 -10.42 -9.91 6.32
C GLU A 396 -11.45 -8.78 6.48
N LYS A 397 -10.99 -7.52 6.54
CA LYS A 397 -11.89 -6.35 6.62
C LYS A 397 -12.69 -6.14 5.34
N VAL A 398 -12.09 -6.31 4.17
CA VAL A 398 -12.80 -6.24 2.88
C VAL A 398 -13.89 -7.30 2.82
N ASN A 399 -13.56 -8.56 3.15
CA ASN A 399 -14.52 -9.66 3.21
C ASN A 399 -15.65 -9.40 4.21
N ALA A 400 -15.36 -8.76 5.34
CA ALA A 400 -16.37 -8.38 6.32
C ALA A 400 -17.35 -7.33 5.76
N VAL A 401 -16.84 -6.30 5.05
CA VAL A 401 -17.69 -5.29 4.40
C VAL A 401 -18.55 -5.94 3.31
N GLU A 402 -17.97 -6.81 2.48
CA GLU A 402 -18.70 -7.53 1.44
C GLU A 402 -19.85 -8.35 2.02
N ARG A 403 -19.61 -9.15 3.07
CA ARG A 403 -20.65 -9.92 3.77
C ARG A 403 -21.78 -9.04 4.29
N LYS A 404 -21.43 -7.93 4.95
CA LYS A 404 -22.42 -6.96 5.47
C LYS A 404 -23.24 -6.32 4.37
N THR A 405 -22.61 -6.03 3.23
CA THR A 405 -23.27 -5.48 2.03
C THR A 405 -24.27 -6.49 1.47
N ILE A 406 -23.90 -7.78 1.40
CA ILE A 406 -24.79 -8.87 0.97
C ILE A 406 -25.98 -8.97 1.92
N ASP A 407 -25.74 -9.04 3.22
CA ASP A 407 -26.79 -9.16 4.24
C ASP A 407 -27.79 -7.99 4.17
N ALA A 408 -27.30 -6.75 4.07
CA ALA A 408 -28.16 -5.56 3.92
C ALA A 408 -29.01 -5.63 2.63
N THR A 409 -28.41 -6.07 1.52
CA THR A 409 -29.11 -6.22 0.24
C THR A 409 -30.18 -7.31 0.31
N LEU A 410 -29.87 -8.45 0.91
CA LEU A 410 -30.80 -9.58 1.06
C LEU A 410 -31.93 -9.25 2.02
N MET A 411 -31.64 -8.60 3.15
CA MET A 411 -32.62 -8.15 4.13
C MET A 411 -33.63 -7.16 3.51
N TRP A 412 -33.16 -6.17 2.76
CA TRP A 412 -34.04 -5.28 1.99
C TRP A 412 -34.86 -6.05 0.92
N GLY A 413 -34.22 -7.06 0.31
CA GLY A 413 -34.82 -8.04 -0.59
C GLY A 413 -35.97 -8.87 -0.01
N THR A 414 -36.19 -8.90 1.31
CA THR A 414 -37.30 -9.64 1.95
C THR A 414 -38.63 -8.88 2.08
N MET A 415 -38.68 -7.57 1.80
CA MET A 415 -39.93 -6.77 1.77
C MET A 415 -40.98 -7.29 0.74
N PRO A 416 -42.26 -6.86 0.75
CA PRO A 416 -43.28 -7.39 -0.18
C PRO A 416 -42.87 -7.26 -1.66
N LEU A 417 -42.97 -8.35 -2.42
CA LEU A 417 -42.43 -8.52 -3.78
C LEU A 417 -43.07 -7.65 -4.87
N GLY A 418 -44.20 -7.00 -4.60
CA GLY A 418 -44.99 -6.26 -5.60
C GLY A 418 -44.38 -4.95 -6.12
N TRP A 419 -43.26 -4.46 -5.57
CA TRP A 419 -42.67 -3.15 -5.92
C TRP A 419 -41.26 -3.27 -6.56
N LYS A 420 -40.81 -4.50 -6.89
CA LYS A 420 -39.38 -4.85 -6.89
C LYS A 420 -38.63 -4.92 -8.24
N ASN A 421 -39.29 -4.73 -9.39
CA ASN A 421 -38.62 -4.94 -10.68
C ASN A 421 -37.77 -3.74 -11.20
N CYS A 422 -38.01 -2.50 -10.75
CA CYS A 422 -37.27 -1.33 -11.26
C CYS A 422 -36.04 -0.92 -10.43
N ARG A 423 -35.97 -1.24 -9.12
CA ARG A 423 -34.91 -0.72 -8.23
C ARG A 423 -33.70 -1.64 -8.01
N LEU A 424 -33.84 -2.96 -8.19
CA LEU A 424 -32.69 -3.87 -8.24
C LEU A 424 -31.71 -3.51 -9.36
N ARG A 425 -32.23 -3.00 -10.49
CA ARG A 425 -31.41 -2.47 -11.60
C ARG A 425 -30.61 -1.22 -11.19
N THR A 426 -31.12 -0.42 -10.26
CA THR A 426 -30.47 0.81 -9.76
C THR A 426 -29.31 0.48 -8.81
N ILE A 427 -29.47 -0.53 -7.94
CA ILE A 427 -28.40 -1.08 -7.08
C ILE A 427 -27.23 -1.61 -7.91
N VAL A 428 -27.52 -2.34 -8.99
CA VAL A 428 -26.49 -2.86 -9.91
C VAL A 428 -25.80 -1.76 -10.72
N LEU A 429 -26.53 -0.70 -11.10
CA LEU A 429 -25.94 0.47 -11.76
C LEU A 429 -25.00 1.25 -10.83
N SER A 430 -25.28 1.32 -9.52
CA SER A 430 -24.36 1.93 -8.54
C SER A 430 -23.11 1.09 -8.24
N LEU A 431 -23.16 -0.21 -8.49
CA LEU A 431 -22.05 -1.15 -8.28
C LEU A 431 -21.10 -1.26 -9.49
N SER A 432 -21.47 -0.68 -10.64
CA SER A 432 -20.75 -0.90 -11.89
C SER A 432 -19.47 -0.07 -12.00
N SER A 433 -18.34 -0.70 -11.67
CA SER A 433 -17.06 -0.51 -12.38
C SER A 433 -16.14 -1.71 -12.08
N SER A 434 -15.76 -2.42 -13.14
CA SER A 434 -15.08 -3.73 -13.24
C SER A 434 -14.10 -4.15 -12.12
N GLY A 435 -14.17 -5.43 -11.75
CA GLY A 435 -13.16 -6.15 -10.95
C GLY A 435 -13.62 -7.58 -10.60
N THR A 436 -12.68 -8.49 -10.31
CA THR A 436 -12.98 -9.88 -9.90
C THR A 436 -13.77 -9.96 -8.59
N ASN A 437 -13.53 -9.05 -7.65
CA ASN A 437 -14.23 -9.01 -6.36
C ASN A 437 -15.70 -8.60 -6.55
N LEU A 438 -15.98 -7.74 -7.53
CA LEU A 438 -17.35 -7.36 -7.87
C LEU A 438 -18.13 -8.54 -8.45
N ARG A 439 -17.51 -9.34 -9.32
CA ARG A 439 -18.12 -10.56 -9.86
C ARG A 439 -18.46 -11.56 -8.75
N GLN A 440 -17.56 -11.74 -7.78
CA GLN A 440 -17.81 -12.59 -6.62
C GLN A 440 -19.01 -12.08 -5.79
N LEU A 441 -19.00 -10.80 -5.44
CA LEU A 441 -20.08 -10.15 -4.70
C LEU A 441 -21.43 -10.30 -5.43
N LEU A 442 -21.47 -10.01 -6.73
CA LEU A 442 -22.69 -10.15 -7.55
C LEU A 442 -23.19 -11.59 -7.60
N THR A 443 -22.28 -12.56 -7.65
CA THR A 443 -22.62 -13.98 -7.64
C THR A 443 -23.25 -14.38 -6.31
N ASP A 444 -22.67 -13.96 -5.20
CA ASP A 444 -23.20 -14.27 -3.87
C ASP A 444 -24.56 -13.61 -3.62
N VAL A 445 -24.75 -12.36 -4.06
CA VAL A 445 -26.06 -11.68 -4.03
C VAL A 445 -27.08 -12.42 -4.91
N ALA A 446 -26.70 -12.85 -6.11
CA ALA A 446 -27.61 -13.56 -7.01
C ALA A 446 -28.07 -14.91 -6.42
N LEU A 447 -27.15 -15.67 -5.83
CA LEU A 447 -27.45 -16.94 -5.15
C LEU A 447 -28.26 -16.74 -3.86
N GLY A 448 -27.99 -15.67 -3.12
CA GLY A 448 -28.79 -15.26 -1.97
C GLY A 448 -30.22 -14.88 -2.36
N LEU A 449 -30.40 -14.07 -3.41
CA LEU A 449 -31.73 -13.70 -3.91
C LEU A 449 -32.50 -14.92 -4.42
N ARG A 450 -31.83 -15.82 -5.14
CA ARG A 450 -32.39 -17.11 -5.54
C ARG A 450 -32.94 -17.87 -4.34
N SER A 451 -32.16 -17.97 -3.26
CA SER A 451 -32.55 -18.70 -2.05
C SER A 451 -33.75 -18.06 -1.34
N LEU A 452 -33.82 -16.72 -1.30
CA LEU A 452 -34.98 -15.99 -0.78
C LEU A 452 -36.23 -16.20 -1.62
N LEU A 453 -36.12 -16.19 -2.95
CA LEU A 453 -37.23 -16.49 -3.84
C LEU A 453 -37.73 -17.92 -3.62
N LEU A 454 -36.83 -18.90 -3.62
CA LEU A 454 -37.17 -20.30 -3.35
C LEU A 454 -37.90 -20.47 -2.01
N GLU A 455 -37.42 -19.83 -0.94
CA GLU A 455 -38.09 -19.85 0.37
C GLU A 455 -39.45 -19.14 0.37
N HIS A 456 -39.60 -18.03 -0.36
CA HIS A 456 -40.87 -17.33 -0.52
C HIS A 456 -41.94 -18.26 -1.09
N PHE A 457 -41.65 -18.96 -2.21
CA PHE A 457 -42.64 -19.83 -2.85
C PHE A 457 -42.93 -21.13 -2.07
N LYS A 458 -42.17 -21.43 -1.00
CA LYS A 458 -42.54 -22.49 -0.04
C LYS A 458 -43.61 -22.04 0.97
N ARG A 459 -43.95 -20.76 1.06
CA ARG A 459 -44.84 -20.22 2.10
C ARG A 459 -46.26 -19.91 1.61
N PHE A 460 -46.45 -19.65 0.33
CA PHE A 460 -47.75 -19.25 -0.24
C PHE A 460 -48.42 -20.41 -0.97
N SER A 461 -49.74 -20.57 -0.79
CA SER A 461 -50.53 -21.51 -1.57
C SER A 461 -50.87 -20.93 -2.94
N VAL A 462 -50.73 -21.72 -4.01
CA VAL A 462 -50.86 -21.26 -5.39
C VAL A 462 -51.99 -22.03 -6.10
N ASN A 463 -52.92 -21.30 -6.71
CA ASN A 463 -53.98 -21.87 -7.56
C ASN A 463 -53.50 -22.08 -9.00
N GLY A 464 -54.28 -22.79 -9.84
CA GLY A 464 -53.89 -23.11 -11.22
C GLY A 464 -53.43 -21.90 -12.05
N PRO A 465 -54.24 -20.83 -12.18
CA PRO A 465 -53.83 -19.59 -12.86
C PRO A 465 -52.64 -18.89 -12.20
N GLY A 466 -52.53 -18.95 -10.86
CA GLY A 466 -51.40 -18.44 -10.11
C GLY A 466 -50.09 -19.18 -10.43
N GLY A 467 -50.15 -20.49 -10.72
CA GLY A 467 -48.98 -21.27 -11.12
C GLY A 467 -48.35 -20.78 -12.43
N LEU A 468 -49.18 -20.30 -13.37
CA LEU A 468 -48.70 -19.66 -14.60
C LEU A 468 -48.03 -18.31 -14.33
N MET A 469 -48.56 -17.53 -13.37
CA MET A 469 -47.91 -16.28 -12.94
C MET A 469 -46.57 -16.55 -12.26
N VAL A 470 -46.49 -17.55 -11.37
CA VAL A 470 -45.23 -17.97 -10.74
C VAL A 470 -44.19 -18.37 -11.79
N THR A 471 -44.59 -19.13 -12.81
CA THR A 471 -43.68 -19.54 -13.89
C THR A 471 -43.14 -18.32 -14.67
N LYS A 472 -44.01 -17.35 -14.95
CA LYS A 472 -43.63 -16.11 -15.63
C LYS A 472 -42.67 -15.27 -14.78
N ASP A 473 -42.96 -15.11 -13.49
CA ASP A 473 -42.13 -14.37 -12.55
C ASP A 473 -40.76 -15.04 -12.38
N MET A 474 -40.72 -16.37 -12.21
CA MET A 474 -39.48 -17.16 -12.16
C MET A 474 -38.61 -16.95 -13.39
N THR A 475 -39.22 -16.95 -14.57
CA THR A 475 -38.51 -16.72 -15.83
C THR A 475 -37.93 -15.31 -15.89
N GLN A 476 -38.69 -14.30 -15.45
CA GLN A 476 -38.20 -12.92 -15.37
C GLN A 476 -37.06 -12.76 -14.37
N TYR A 477 -37.15 -13.38 -13.18
CA TYR A 477 -36.09 -13.35 -12.18
C TYR A 477 -34.83 -14.06 -12.66
N THR A 478 -34.93 -15.24 -13.28
CA THR A 478 -33.78 -15.94 -13.85
C THR A 478 -33.10 -15.12 -14.95
N ASN A 479 -33.87 -14.53 -15.86
CA ASN A 479 -33.32 -13.68 -16.92
C ASN A 479 -32.63 -12.42 -16.36
N LEU A 480 -33.22 -11.81 -15.32
CA LEU A 480 -32.60 -10.68 -14.62
C LEU A 480 -31.28 -11.07 -13.96
N LEU A 481 -31.25 -12.17 -13.21
CA LEU A 481 -30.05 -12.65 -12.53
C LEU A 481 -28.95 -13.07 -13.52
N LYS A 482 -29.31 -13.71 -14.64
CA LYS A 482 -28.37 -14.06 -15.71
C LYS A 482 -27.83 -12.85 -16.47
N SER A 483 -28.54 -11.72 -16.46
CA SER A 483 -28.08 -10.49 -17.10
C SER A 483 -26.91 -9.80 -16.36
N TRP A 484 -26.67 -10.16 -15.10
CA TRP A 484 -25.58 -9.61 -14.28
C TRP A 484 -24.23 -10.28 -14.63
N ASP A 485 -23.10 -9.63 -14.32
CA ASP A 485 -21.77 -10.26 -14.41
C ASP A 485 -21.51 -11.17 -13.20
N VAL A 486 -22.26 -12.27 -13.14
CA VAL A 486 -22.07 -13.37 -12.19
C VAL A 486 -21.26 -14.49 -12.82
N ASP A 487 -20.75 -15.40 -11.98
CA ASP A 487 -19.94 -16.53 -12.42
C ASP A 487 -20.62 -17.38 -13.51
N GLU A 488 -19.82 -17.82 -14.49
CA GLU A 488 -20.31 -18.54 -15.67
C GLU A 488 -20.91 -19.90 -15.28
N GLN A 489 -20.40 -20.53 -14.23
CA GLN A 489 -20.94 -21.80 -13.71
C GLN A 489 -22.35 -21.63 -13.15
N ALA A 490 -22.64 -20.47 -12.55
CA ALA A 490 -23.98 -20.17 -12.04
C ALA A 490 -24.99 -19.87 -13.16
N LYS A 491 -24.53 -19.32 -14.30
CA LYS A 491 -25.34 -19.00 -15.48
C LYS A 491 -25.56 -20.18 -16.43
N ALA A 492 -24.65 -21.15 -16.40
CA ALA A 492 -24.64 -22.28 -17.30
C ALA A 492 -26.02 -22.98 -17.37
N PRO A 493 -26.39 -23.59 -18.50
CA PRO A 493 -27.62 -24.38 -18.60
C PRO A 493 -27.63 -25.51 -17.55
N GLY A 494 -28.66 -25.54 -16.70
CA GLY A 494 -28.72 -26.46 -15.56
C GLY A 494 -27.86 -26.03 -14.36
N GLY A 495 -27.35 -24.79 -14.38
CA GLY A 495 -26.64 -24.17 -13.28
C GLY A 495 -27.57 -23.74 -12.14
N ALA A 496 -26.99 -23.19 -11.08
CA ALA A 496 -27.71 -22.86 -9.85
C ALA A 496 -28.93 -21.94 -10.07
N LEU A 497 -28.89 -21.03 -11.04
CA LEU A 497 -29.99 -20.09 -11.33
C LEU A 497 -31.18 -20.74 -12.07
N ASP A 498 -30.96 -21.83 -12.81
CA ASP A 498 -32.01 -22.52 -13.57
C ASP A 498 -32.96 -23.32 -12.66
N VAL A 499 -32.56 -23.59 -11.42
CA VAL A 499 -33.41 -24.18 -10.39
C VAL A 499 -34.71 -23.38 -10.18
N LEU A 500 -34.70 -22.05 -10.39
CA LEU A 500 -35.92 -21.23 -10.34
C LEU A 500 -36.91 -21.61 -11.45
N LEU A 501 -36.41 -21.90 -12.66
CA LEU A 501 -37.24 -22.35 -13.78
C LEU A 501 -37.81 -23.75 -13.51
N GLU A 502 -37.01 -24.63 -12.91
CA GLU A 502 -37.47 -25.95 -12.48
C GLU A 502 -38.60 -25.84 -11.45
N VAL A 503 -38.46 -25.00 -10.42
CA VAL A 503 -39.50 -24.77 -9.42
C VAL A 503 -40.75 -24.16 -10.04
N GLY A 504 -40.62 -23.18 -10.96
CA GLY A 504 -41.76 -22.62 -11.69
C GLY A 504 -42.57 -23.71 -12.40
N SER A 505 -41.89 -24.65 -13.06
CA SER A 505 -42.55 -25.77 -13.76
C SER A 505 -43.36 -26.70 -12.84
N LEU A 506 -42.95 -26.86 -11.56
CA LEU A 506 -43.63 -27.73 -10.59
C LEU A 506 -45.04 -27.25 -10.23
N PHE A 507 -45.31 -25.94 -10.33
CA PHE A 507 -46.62 -25.37 -10.02
C PHE A 507 -47.65 -25.54 -11.15
N VAL A 508 -47.22 -25.90 -12.37
CA VAL A 508 -48.09 -26.02 -13.56
C VAL A 508 -48.19 -27.46 -14.07
N ILE A 509 -47.20 -28.30 -13.79
CA ILE A 509 -47.14 -29.67 -14.30
C ILE A 509 -48.31 -30.55 -13.80
N GLY A 510 -48.88 -31.37 -14.68
CA GLY A 510 -49.93 -32.33 -14.33
C GLY A 510 -49.43 -33.46 -13.42
N SER A 511 -50.34 -34.12 -12.69
CA SER A 511 -50.01 -35.20 -11.73
C SER A 511 -49.27 -36.39 -12.36
N GLU A 512 -49.63 -36.79 -13.59
CA GLU A 512 -48.96 -37.88 -14.32
C GLU A 512 -47.55 -37.48 -14.77
N ALA A 513 -47.39 -36.28 -15.35
CA ALA A 513 -46.10 -35.76 -15.79
C ALA A 513 -45.14 -35.49 -14.61
N LEU A 514 -45.67 -35.09 -13.45
CA LEU A 514 -44.89 -34.94 -12.22
C LEU A 514 -44.35 -36.29 -11.73
N ARG A 515 -45.17 -37.35 -11.82
CA ARG A 515 -44.76 -38.71 -11.44
C ARG A 515 -43.62 -39.24 -12.32
N GLU A 516 -43.69 -38.99 -13.62
CA GLU A 516 -42.63 -39.38 -14.56
C GLU A 516 -41.36 -38.53 -14.37
N ARG A 517 -41.48 -37.22 -14.09
CA ARG A 517 -40.32 -36.37 -13.77
C ARG A 517 -39.58 -36.82 -12.52
N VAL A 518 -40.31 -37.24 -11.48
CA VAL A 518 -39.72 -37.78 -10.23
C VAL A 518 -39.04 -39.13 -10.49
N ARG A 519 -39.58 -39.96 -11.40
CA ARG A 519 -38.96 -41.23 -11.81
C ARG A 519 -37.73 -41.01 -12.70
N GLY A 520 -37.72 -39.99 -13.54
CA GLY A 520 -36.62 -39.66 -14.46
C GLY A 520 -35.46 -38.88 -13.82
N GLY A 521 -35.74 -38.05 -12.80
CA GLY A 521 -34.71 -37.26 -12.10
C GLY A 521 -33.66 -38.10 -11.36
N THR A 522 -34.02 -39.31 -10.93
CA THR A 522 -33.09 -40.26 -10.29
C THR A 522 -32.19 -41.00 -11.27
N ALA A 523 -32.58 -41.14 -12.55
CA ALA A 523 -31.74 -41.74 -13.58
C ALA A 523 -30.49 -40.88 -13.87
N SER A 524 -30.60 -39.56 -13.74
CA SER A 524 -29.46 -38.64 -13.89
C SER A 524 -28.57 -38.59 -12.63
N ALA A 525 -29.12 -38.80 -11.42
CA ALA A 525 -28.34 -38.86 -10.18
C ALA A 525 -27.56 -40.19 -10.01
N ALA A 526 -28.02 -41.27 -10.63
CA ALA A 526 -27.33 -42.57 -10.62
C ALA A 526 -26.15 -42.66 -11.62
N GLY A 527 -26.16 -41.86 -12.70
CA GLY A 527 -25.12 -41.85 -13.73
C GLY A 527 -23.86 -41.05 -13.41
N ALA A 528 -23.89 -40.15 -12.41
CA ALA A 528 -22.78 -39.23 -12.11
C ALA A 528 -21.71 -39.79 -11.13
N ARG A 529 -21.73 -41.10 -10.83
CA ARG A 529 -20.77 -41.74 -9.89
C ARG A 529 -19.71 -42.63 -10.53
N SER A 530 -19.54 -42.60 -11.85
CA SER A 530 -18.44 -43.31 -12.52
C SER A 530 -17.70 -42.38 -13.47
N GLY A 531 -16.51 -41.92 -13.04
CA GLY A 531 -15.52 -41.31 -13.92
C GLY A 531 -14.86 -40.03 -13.39
N SER A 532 -13.77 -40.16 -12.63
CA SER A 532 -12.48 -39.47 -12.89
C SER A 532 -11.57 -39.53 -11.66
N ASN A 533 -10.45 -40.27 -11.78
CA ASN A 533 -9.28 -40.19 -10.92
C ASN A 533 -8.37 -39.07 -11.40
N THR A 534 -8.06 -38.07 -10.58
CA THR A 534 -6.78 -37.30 -10.65
C THR A 534 -6.51 -36.50 -9.37
N THR A 535 -5.54 -36.99 -8.58
CA THR A 535 -4.47 -36.28 -7.85
C THR A 535 -4.71 -34.92 -7.16
N GLY A 536 -4.77 -34.98 -5.82
CA GLY A 536 -3.98 -34.20 -4.85
C GLY A 536 -3.85 -32.67 -4.97
N SER A 537 -4.53 -31.93 -4.08
CA SER A 537 -3.93 -30.79 -3.35
C SER A 537 -4.75 -30.45 -2.10
N THR A 538 -4.05 -30.25 -1.00
CA THR A 538 -4.49 -29.83 0.33
C THR A 538 -4.99 -28.37 0.34
N ARG A 539 -6.14 -28.09 0.98
CA ARG A 539 -6.48 -26.80 1.63
C ARG A 539 -7.75 -26.88 2.51
N ASN A 540 -7.76 -25.96 3.48
CA ASN A 540 -8.51 -25.86 4.75
C ASN A 540 -10.05 -26.01 4.76
N PRO A 541 -10.62 -26.33 5.94
CA PRO A 541 -12.07 -26.45 6.16
C PRO A 541 -12.70 -25.09 6.46
N GLY A 542 -13.77 -24.72 5.75
CA GLY A 542 -14.55 -23.55 6.13
C GLY A 542 -15.37 -22.86 5.05
N VAL A 543 -16.06 -23.58 4.15
CA VAL A 543 -17.30 -23.11 3.48
C VAL A 543 -18.09 -24.37 3.11
N THR A 544 -19.08 -24.76 3.90
CA THR A 544 -20.06 -25.79 3.52
C THR A 544 -21.23 -25.11 2.81
N GLY A 545 -21.01 -24.74 1.56
CA GLY A 545 -22.07 -24.38 0.61
C GLY A 545 -22.01 -25.36 -0.55
N SER A 546 -22.60 -26.54 -0.40
CA SER A 546 -22.73 -27.50 -1.49
C SER A 546 -23.59 -26.89 -2.60
N THR A 547 -22.97 -26.58 -3.74
CA THR A 547 -23.63 -26.27 -5.01
C THR A 547 -24.33 -27.52 -5.54
N GLU A 548 -25.41 -27.95 -4.88
CA GLU A 548 -26.30 -28.96 -5.44
C GLU A 548 -27.11 -28.28 -6.57
N ALA A 549 -26.75 -28.62 -7.81
CA ALA A 549 -27.34 -28.09 -9.03
C ALA A 549 -28.77 -28.63 -9.31
N GLY A 550 -29.38 -29.37 -8.38
CA GLY A 550 -30.71 -29.96 -8.56
C GLY A 550 -31.54 -29.96 -7.29
N LEU A 551 -32.87 -29.94 -7.45
CA LEU A 551 -33.82 -30.00 -6.34
C LEU A 551 -33.83 -31.39 -5.70
N SER A 552 -33.70 -31.45 -4.38
CA SER A 552 -33.90 -32.69 -3.64
C SER A 552 -35.38 -33.12 -3.66
N ILE A 553 -35.62 -34.42 -3.50
CA ILE A 553 -36.98 -35.00 -3.41
C ILE A 553 -37.82 -34.33 -2.29
N GLN A 554 -37.17 -33.90 -1.21
CA GLN A 554 -37.81 -33.18 -0.10
C GLN A 554 -38.23 -31.77 -0.50
N GLU A 555 -37.42 -31.08 -1.30
CA GLU A 555 -37.75 -29.75 -1.81
C GLU A 555 -38.87 -29.79 -2.84
N VAL A 556 -38.82 -30.75 -3.77
CA VAL A 556 -39.91 -30.99 -4.73
C VAL A 556 -41.23 -31.20 -3.99
N ARG A 557 -41.23 -32.03 -2.94
CA ARG A 557 -42.41 -32.22 -2.09
C ARG A 557 -42.88 -30.91 -1.45
N ALA A 558 -41.95 -30.11 -0.90
CA ALA A 558 -42.28 -28.86 -0.23
C ALA A 558 -43.00 -27.86 -1.15
N TYR A 559 -42.60 -27.76 -2.43
CA TYR A 559 -43.29 -26.90 -3.41
C TYR A 559 -44.62 -27.49 -3.87
N VAL A 560 -44.64 -28.79 -4.17
CA VAL A 560 -45.85 -29.46 -4.66
C VAL A 560 -46.96 -29.39 -3.62
N SER A 561 -46.67 -29.54 -2.33
CA SER A 561 -47.63 -29.42 -1.23
C SER A 561 -48.23 -28.00 -1.04
N ARG A 562 -47.72 -26.99 -1.75
CA ARG A 562 -48.29 -25.64 -1.75
C ARG A 562 -49.28 -25.38 -2.89
N ARG A 563 -49.49 -26.35 -3.78
CA ARG A 563 -50.55 -26.21 -4.79
C ARG A 563 -51.92 -26.39 -4.15
N GLU A 564 -52.92 -25.67 -4.64
CA GLU A 564 -54.32 -25.83 -4.17
C GLU A 564 -54.85 -27.26 -4.41
N ASP A 565 -54.43 -27.89 -5.52
CA ASP A 565 -54.81 -29.27 -5.89
C ASP A 565 -54.03 -30.36 -5.13
N SER A 566 -53.16 -29.99 -4.18
CA SER A 566 -52.37 -30.94 -3.38
C SER A 566 -53.23 -31.95 -2.62
N ASN A 567 -54.45 -31.56 -2.23
CA ASN A 567 -55.38 -32.43 -1.50
C ASN A 567 -56.20 -33.35 -2.40
N THR A 568 -56.02 -33.29 -3.73
CA THR A 568 -56.69 -34.20 -4.66
C THR A 568 -56.11 -35.61 -4.55
N PRO A 569 -56.91 -36.67 -4.78
CA PRO A 569 -56.44 -38.07 -4.69
C PRO A 569 -55.26 -38.36 -5.61
N ALA A 570 -55.25 -37.75 -6.81
CA ALA A 570 -54.18 -37.90 -7.79
C ALA A 570 -52.85 -37.31 -7.28
N MET A 571 -52.87 -36.13 -6.65
CA MET A 571 -51.67 -35.48 -6.11
C MET A 571 -51.21 -36.11 -4.80
N GLN A 572 -52.13 -36.57 -3.94
CA GLN A 572 -51.80 -37.33 -2.73
C GLN A 572 -51.10 -38.65 -3.07
N ASN A 573 -51.49 -39.33 -4.15
CA ASN A 573 -50.77 -40.52 -4.64
C ASN A 573 -49.33 -40.20 -5.06
N VAL A 574 -49.08 -39.04 -5.67
CA VAL A 574 -47.72 -38.57 -6.04
C VAL A 574 -46.92 -38.17 -4.79
N LEU A 575 -47.53 -37.47 -3.84
CA LEU A 575 -46.90 -37.09 -2.57
C LEU A 575 -46.56 -38.31 -1.70
N ASN A 576 -47.43 -39.31 -1.65
CA ASN A 576 -47.16 -40.57 -0.97
C ASN A 576 -46.04 -41.35 -1.68
N PHE A 577 -46.04 -41.38 -3.00
CA PHE A 577 -44.95 -41.98 -3.77
C PHE A 577 -43.59 -41.34 -3.43
N LEU A 578 -43.53 -40.01 -3.29
CA LEU A 578 -42.32 -39.29 -2.85
C LEU A 578 -41.87 -39.67 -1.42
N VAL A 579 -42.79 -40.04 -0.53
CA VAL A 579 -42.47 -40.50 0.84
C VAL A 579 -41.90 -41.93 0.84
N TYR A 580 -42.55 -42.85 0.12
CA TYR A 580 -42.11 -44.25 0.04
C TYR A 580 -40.72 -44.38 -0.60
N PHE A 581 -40.42 -43.56 -1.62
CA PHE A 581 -39.12 -43.55 -2.30
C PHE A 581 -37.94 -43.09 -1.41
N LYS A 582 -38.19 -42.24 -0.41
CA LYS A 582 -37.18 -41.82 0.57
C LYS A 582 -36.80 -42.97 1.51
N ASN A 583 -37.77 -43.78 1.91
CA ASN A 583 -37.56 -44.87 2.86
C ASN A 583 -36.72 -46.00 2.22
N THR A 584 -36.98 -46.33 0.95
CA THR A 584 -36.22 -47.37 0.24
C THR A 584 -34.76 -46.99 0.02
N THR A 585 -34.47 -45.76 -0.39
CA THR A 585 -33.09 -45.26 -0.59
C THR A 585 -32.29 -45.13 0.72
N THR A 586 -32.97 -44.91 1.85
CA THR A 586 -32.32 -44.84 3.17
C THR A 586 -32.03 -46.24 3.73
N GLU A 587 -32.90 -47.22 3.47
CA GLU A 587 -32.67 -48.62 3.83
C GLU A 587 -31.60 -49.29 2.97
N GLU A 588 -31.55 -49.04 1.67
CA GLU A 588 -30.48 -49.55 0.80
C GLU A 588 -29.09 -49.01 1.19
N LYS A 589 -29.00 -47.73 1.61
CA LYS A 589 -27.75 -47.16 2.15
C LYS A 589 -27.35 -47.77 3.50
N LYS A 590 -28.30 -48.24 4.31
CA LYS A 590 -28.01 -48.96 5.57
C LYS A 590 -27.55 -50.41 5.30
N LYS A 591 -28.19 -51.11 4.36
CA LYS A 591 -27.77 -52.46 3.93
C LYS A 591 -26.36 -52.48 3.35
N ASN A 592 -26.03 -51.55 2.45
CA ASN A 592 -24.69 -51.47 1.86
C ASN A 592 -23.58 -51.07 2.86
N LYS A 593 -23.93 -50.48 4.01
CA LYS A 593 -22.97 -50.21 5.09
C LYS A 593 -22.73 -51.43 5.99
N GLN A 594 -23.63 -52.41 5.95
CA GLN A 594 -23.55 -53.64 6.76
C GLN A 594 -22.80 -54.75 6.03
N ASP A 595 -22.80 -54.73 4.69
CA ASP A 595 -22.05 -55.69 3.84
C ASP A 595 -20.57 -55.29 3.61
N HIS A 596 -20.07 -54.21 4.25
CA HIS A 596 -18.68 -53.73 4.15
C HIS A 596 -18.01 -53.55 5.53
N SER A 597 -18.52 -54.21 6.58
CA SER A 597 -17.91 -54.22 7.90
C SER A 597 -17.47 -55.60 8.34
#